data_AF-A0A9D3ZKV7-F1
#
_entry.id   AF-A0A9D3ZKV7-F1
#
_cell.length_a   1.000
_cell.length_b   1.000
_cell.length_c   1.000
_cell.angle_alpha   90.00
_cell.angle_beta   90.00
_cell.angle_gamma   90.00
#
_symmetry.space_group_name_H-M   'P 1'
#
loop_
_entity.id
_entity.type
_entity.pdbx_description
1 polymer ?
#
loop_
_entity_poly.entity_id
_entity_poly.type
_entity_poly.pdbx_seq_one_letter_code
_entity_poly.pdbx_strand_id
1 'polypeptide(L)'
;MKVDSPSAHPISWKDMLVGPAVEDASKGPAEKEDIDFLEGDIQKTFVNGVPSITFSDRIHQILFQGMENTMILKLLGRNIGFSVLQNKIYNMWKPSASLHMMDTENGYSYSNFRIN
;
A
#
# COMPACT_ATOMS: atom_id res chain seq x y z
N MET A 1 -32.65 -15.09 -33.71
CA MET A 1 -32.19 -15.30 -32.32
C MET A 1 -30.82 -14.63 -32.21
N LYS A 2 -30.73 -13.45 -31.59
CA LYS A 2 -29.45 -12.74 -31.38
C LYS A 2 -28.84 -13.30 -30.10
N VAL A 3 -27.61 -13.81 -30.21
CA VAL A 3 -26.77 -14.17 -29.07
C VAL A 3 -26.09 -12.87 -28.64
N ASP A 4 -26.46 -12.36 -27.47
CA ASP A 4 -25.73 -11.26 -26.83
C ASP A 4 -24.43 -11.80 -26.25
N SER A 5 -23.30 -11.28 -26.73
CA SER A 5 -21.99 -11.49 -26.12
C SER A 5 -21.90 -10.73 -24.80
N PRO A 6 -21.22 -11.26 -23.76
CA PRO A 6 -21.06 -10.53 -22.51
C PRO A 6 -20.18 -9.28 -22.76
N SER A 7 -20.73 -8.10 -22.47
CA SER A 7 -19.95 -6.86 -22.46
C SER A 7 -18.89 -6.96 -21.36
N ALA A 8 -17.64 -7.23 -21.75
CA ALA A 8 -16.51 -7.16 -20.83
C ALA A 8 -16.36 -5.72 -20.36
N HIS A 9 -16.94 -5.41 -19.20
CA HIS A 9 -16.68 -4.16 -18.51
C HIS A 9 -15.19 -4.16 -18.15
N PRO A 10 -14.44 -3.09 -18.43
CA PRO A 10 -13.05 -3.01 -18.02
C PRO A 10 -12.99 -3.15 -16.50
N ILE A 11 -12.23 -4.15 -16.05
CA ILE A 11 -11.97 -4.46 -14.64
C ILE A 11 -11.52 -3.15 -13.97
N SER A 12 -12.21 -2.72 -12.91
CA SER A 12 -11.82 -1.51 -12.20
C SER A 12 -10.41 -1.71 -11.63
N TRP A 13 -9.62 -0.64 -11.50
CA TRP A 13 -8.34 -0.69 -10.79
C TRP A 13 -8.48 -1.33 -9.39
N LYS A 14 -9.65 -1.13 -8.75
CA LYS A 14 -10.04 -1.80 -7.51
C LYS A 14 -10.09 -3.33 -7.67
N ASP A 15 -10.76 -3.82 -8.70
CA ASP A 15 -10.98 -5.24 -8.93
C ASP A 15 -9.69 -5.95 -9.37
N MET A 16 -8.81 -5.23 -10.09
CA MET A 16 -7.48 -5.72 -10.48
C MET A 16 -6.55 -5.88 -9.28
N LEU A 17 -6.68 -5.00 -8.27
CA LEU A 17 -5.85 -5.01 -7.07
C LEU A 17 -6.36 -6.02 -6.04
N VAL A 18 -7.67 -6.16 -5.87
CA VAL A 18 -8.30 -6.97 -4.81
C VAL A 18 -8.41 -8.46 -5.18
N GLY A 19 -8.41 -8.81 -6.47
CA GLY A 19 -8.72 -10.17 -6.92
C GLY A 19 -10.19 -10.54 -6.68
N PRO A 20 -10.69 -11.67 -7.24
CA PRO A 20 -12.04 -12.13 -6.96
C PRO A 20 -12.18 -12.43 -5.47
N ALA A 21 -13.13 -11.77 -4.81
CA ALA A 21 -13.38 -11.91 -3.38
C ALA A 21 -13.70 -13.38 -3.05
N VAL A 22 -12.81 -14.05 -2.33
CA VAL A 22 -13.11 -15.30 -1.65
C VAL A 22 -13.61 -14.92 -0.27
N GLU A 23 -14.89 -15.13 -0.02
CA GLU A 23 -15.42 -15.04 1.34
C GLU A 23 -14.77 -16.17 2.17
N ASP A 24 -13.72 -15.86 2.92
CA ASP A 24 -13.35 -16.68 4.07
C ASP A 24 -13.32 -15.85 5.35
N ALA A 25 -13.96 -16.41 6.35
CA ALA A 25 -14.26 -15.79 7.61
C ALA A 25 -13.00 -15.75 8.49
N SER A 26 -12.87 -14.65 9.23
CA SER A 26 -12.04 -14.55 10.44
C SER A 26 -10.53 -14.74 10.26
N LYS A 27 -9.84 -13.66 9.89
CA LYS A 27 -8.56 -13.32 10.52
C LYS A 27 -8.67 -11.96 11.20
N GLY A 28 -8.29 -11.93 12.47
CA GLY A 28 -8.26 -10.73 13.32
C GLY A 28 -7.30 -9.66 12.79
N PRO A 29 -7.05 -8.57 13.55
CA PRO A 29 -6.10 -7.55 13.11
C PRO A 29 -4.79 -8.24 12.76
N ALA A 30 -4.35 -8.12 11.49
CA ALA A 30 -3.10 -8.70 11.04
C ALA A 30 -2.04 -8.36 12.09
N GLU A 31 -1.56 -9.41 12.77
CA GLU A 31 -0.44 -9.30 13.68
C GLU A 31 0.64 -8.58 12.87
N LYS A 32 1.20 -7.51 13.44
CA LYS A 32 2.42 -6.96 12.88
C LYS A 32 3.40 -8.11 13.01
N GLU A 33 3.65 -8.82 11.92
CA GLU A 33 4.74 -9.79 11.87
C GLU A 33 5.99 -8.96 12.18
N ASP A 34 6.49 -9.11 13.40
CA ASP A 34 7.68 -8.40 13.82
C ASP A 34 8.83 -8.83 12.92
N ILE A 35 9.58 -7.85 12.41
CA ILE A 35 10.71 -8.14 11.54
C ILE A 35 11.84 -8.67 12.42
N ASP A 36 12.09 -9.98 12.30
CA ASP A 36 13.24 -10.61 12.94
C ASP A 36 14.54 -10.19 12.23
N PHE A 37 15.40 -9.48 12.93
CA PHE A 37 16.74 -9.12 12.44
C PHE A 37 17.73 -10.24 12.74
N LEU A 38 18.51 -10.62 11.74
CA LEU A 38 19.60 -11.58 11.85
C LEU A 38 20.95 -10.87 11.90
N GLU A 39 21.99 -11.60 12.28
CA GLU A 39 23.36 -11.10 12.21
C GLU A 39 23.71 -10.67 10.77
N GLY A 40 24.26 -9.47 10.62
CA GLY A 40 24.58 -8.89 9.31
C GLY A 40 23.45 -8.09 8.65
N ASP A 41 22.22 -8.10 9.19
CA ASP A 41 21.10 -7.33 8.61
C ASP A 41 21.18 -5.84 8.87
N ILE A 42 21.85 -5.44 9.95
CA ILE A 42 22.04 -4.04 10.32
C ILE A 42 23.53 -3.82 10.47
N GLN A 43 24.06 -2.92 9.65
CA GLN A 43 25.42 -2.45 9.80
C GLN A 43 25.41 -1.00 10.26
N LYS A 44 26.12 -0.73 11.36
CA LYS A 44 26.26 0.60 11.96
C LYS A 44 27.69 1.06 11.75
N THR A 45 27.88 2.20 11.09
CA THR A 45 29.19 2.77 10.78
C THR A 45 29.21 4.27 11.04
N PHE A 46 30.37 4.90 10.88
CA PHE A 46 30.50 6.34 10.83
C PHE A 46 31.09 6.75 9.49
N VAL A 47 30.41 7.65 8.77
CA VAL A 47 30.86 8.22 7.50
C VAL A 47 31.08 9.70 7.73
N ASN A 48 32.33 10.16 7.62
CA ASN A 48 32.72 11.56 7.86
C ASN A 48 32.30 12.08 9.26
N GLY A 49 32.38 11.23 10.28
CA GLY A 49 31.96 11.56 11.65
C GLY A 49 30.44 11.53 11.87
N VAL A 50 29.65 11.22 10.85
CA VAL A 50 28.19 11.09 10.93
C VAL A 50 27.82 9.61 11.08
N PRO A 51 27.00 9.22 12.07
CA PRO A 51 26.54 7.85 12.20
C PRO A 51 25.72 7.46 10.96
N SER A 52 26.00 6.28 10.42
CA SER A 52 25.33 5.71 9.25
C SER A 52 24.82 4.31 9.59
N ILE A 53 23.61 4.01 9.12
CA ILE A 53 22.97 2.70 9.29
C ILE A 53 22.63 2.20 7.89
N THR A 54 23.10 1.01 7.57
CA THR A 54 22.78 0.31 6.33
C THR A 54 22.10 -1.01 6.65
N PHE A 55 21.19 -1.42 5.77
CA PHE A 55 20.44 -2.66 5.89
C PHE A 55 20.87 -3.66 4.82
N SER A 56 20.74 -4.95 5.11
CA SER A 56 20.98 -6.00 4.11
C SER A 56 19.89 -6.02 3.03
N ASP A 57 20.20 -6.65 1.90
CA ASP A 57 19.23 -6.89 0.83
C ASP A 57 18.01 -7.69 1.31
N ARG A 58 18.20 -8.58 2.29
CA ARG A 58 17.12 -9.36 2.92
C ARG A 58 16.09 -8.44 3.58
N ILE A 59 16.56 -7.46 4.37
CA ILE A 59 15.67 -6.47 5.00
C ILE A 59 14.96 -5.63 3.94
N HIS A 60 15.66 -5.22 2.88
CA HIS A 60 15.03 -4.50 1.76
C HIS A 60 13.91 -5.32 1.12
N GLN A 61 14.11 -6.63 0.89
CA GLN A 61 13.08 -7.52 0.34
C GLN A 61 11.86 -7.64 1.26
N ILE A 62 12.07 -7.81 2.58
CA ILE A 62 10.97 -7.86 3.56
C ILE A 62 10.16 -6.56 3.53
N LEU A 63 10.83 -5.41 3.47
CA LEU A 63 10.17 -4.12 3.38
C LEU A 63 9.37 -3.97 2.07
N PHE A 64 9.91 -4.42 0.94
CA PHE A 64 9.20 -4.39 -0.35
C PHE A 64 7.97 -5.29 -0.34
N GLN A 65 8.09 -6.50 0.22
CA GLN A 65 6.96 -7.42 0.37
C GLN A 65 5.86 -6.82 1.24
N GLY A 66 6.22 -6.20 2.37
CA GLY A 66 5.26 -5.49 3.23
C GLY A 66 4.54 -4.32 2.54
N MET A 67 5.03 -3.86 1.40
CA MET A 67 4.45 -2.77 0.61
C MET A 67 3.68 -3.25 -0.63
N GLU A 68 3.53 -4.56 -0.86
CA GLU A 68 2.93 -5.13 -2.09
C GLU A 68 1.55 -4.54 -2.45
N ASN A 69 0.72 -4.25 -1.44
CA ASN A 69 -0.63 -3.70 -1.60
C ASN A 69 -0.70 -2.18 -1.35
N THR A 70 0.44 -1.48 -1.48
CA THR A 70 0.53 -0.03 -1.28
C THR A 70 0.47 0.70 -2.62
N MET A 71 -0.44 1.67 -2.73
CA MET A 71 -0.52 2.58 -3.87
C MET A 71 0.02 3.96 -3.50
N ILE A 72 0.82 4.53 -4.41
CA ILE A 72 1.30 5.92 -4.34
C ILE A 72 0.31 6.83 -5.07
N LEU A 73 -0.22 7.81 -4.36
CA LEU A 73 -1.14 8.80 -4.88
C LEU A 73 -0.42 10.14 -5.03
N LYS A 74 -0.60 10.77 -6.19
CA LYS A 74 -0.15 12.14 -6.44
C LYS A 74 -1.34 12.95 -6.93
N LEU A 75 -1.59 14.07 -6.27
CA LEU A 75 -2.56 15.03 -6.76
C LEU A 75 -1.94 15.89 -7.86
N LEU A 76 -2.60 15.94 -9.00
CA LEU A 76 -2.22 16.83 -10.10
C LEU A 76 -3.07 18.11 -10.06
N GLY A 77 -2.43 19.26 -10.27
CA GLY A 77 -3.08 20.57 -10.26
C GLY A 77 -3.01 21.26 -8.90
N ARG A 78 -4.14 21.83 -8.45
CA ARG A 78 -4.17 22.60 -7.20
C ARG A 78 -4.01 21.67 -6.00
N ASN A 79 -2.98 21.91 -5.19
CA ASN A 79 -2.82 21.23 -3.91
C ASN A 79 -4.04 21.49 -2.99
N ILE A 80 -4.52 20.41 -2.37
CA ILE A 80 -5.54 20.43 -1.33
C ILE A 80 -4.94 19.80 -0.06
N GLY A 81 -5.50 20.12 1.10
CA GLY A 81 -5.06 19.51 2.35
C GLY A 81 -5.26 17.99 2.37
N PHE A 82 -4.36 17.28 3.06
CA PHE A 82 -4.36 15.81 3.17
C PHE A 82 -5.72 15.23 3.60
N SER A 83 -6.38 15.83 4.60
CA SER A 83 -7.70 15.38 5.06
C SER A 83 -8.79 15.47 3.98
N VAL A 84 -8.73 16.51 3.12
CA VAL A 84 -9.65 16.67 2.00
C VAL A 84 -9.36 15.64 0.91
N LEU A 85 -8.08 15.38 0.63
CA LEU A 85 -7.67 14.33 -0.31
C LEU A 85 -8.14 12.96 0.16
N GLN A 86 -7.88 12.59 1.41
CA GLN A 86 -8.30 11.34 2.02
C GLN A 86 -9.83 11.15 1.92
N ASN A 87 -10.61 12.17 2.27
CA ASN A 87 -12.07 12.12 2.15
C ASN A 87 -12.53 11.95 0.70
N LYS A 88 -11.88 12.61 -0.27
CA LYS A 88 -12.20 12.43 -1.70
C LYS A 88 -11.93 11.01 -2.15
N ILE A 89 -10.75 10.46 -1.83
CA ILE A 89 -10.38 9.09 -2.19
C ILE A 89 -11.35 8.09 -1.58
N TYR A 90 -11.68 8.22 -0.30
CA TYR A 90 -12.63 7.34 0.37
C TYR A 90 -14.02 7.35 -0.29
N ASN A 91 -14.53 8.55 -0.62
CA ASN A 91 -15.82 8.70 -1.29
C ASN A 91 -15.82 8.17 -2.74
N MET A 92 -14.72 8.36 -3.48
CA MET A 92 -14.60 7.90 -4.87
C MET A 92 -14.45 6.38 -4.96
N TRP A 93 -13.59 5.80 -4.13
CA TRP A 93 -13.21 4.39 -4.26
C TRP A 93 -14.08 3.44 -3.45
N LYS A 94 -14.75 3.95 -2.40
CA LYS A 94 -15.62 3.16 -1.51
C LYS A 94 -14.95 1.82 -1.16
N PRO A 95 -13.78 1.86 -0.50
CA PRO A 95 -13.03 0.65 -0.20
C PRO A 95 -13.85 -0.24 0.74
N SER A 96 -13.82 -1.55 0.50
CA SER A 96 -14.49 -2.55 1.34
C SER A 96 -13.79 -2.75 2.69
N ALA A 97 -12.48 -2.47 2.74
CA ALA A 97 -11.65 -2.54 3.95
C ALA A 97 -11.15 -1.15 4.39
N SER A 98 -10.58 -1.08 5.59
CA SER A 98 -9.95 0.14 6.10
C SER A 98 -8.78 0.58 5.22
N LEU A 99 -8.84 1.81 4.71
CA LEU A 99 -7.76 2.41 3.92
C LEU A 99 -6.83 3.19 4.85
N HIS A 100 -5.59 2.72 5.01
CA HIS A 100 -4.58 3.46 5.76
C HIS A 100 -3.84 4.41 4.82
N MET A 101 -4.00 5.72 5.04
CA MET A 101 -3.30 6.75 4.25
C MET A 101 -2.24 7.44 5.09
N MET A 102 -1.06 7.65 4.51
CA MET A 102 0.01 8.46 5.09
C MET A 102 0.38 9.57 4.13
N ASP A 103 0.50 10.79 4.64
CA ASP A 103 1.07 11.90 3.87
C ASP A 103 2.58 11.70 3.77
N THR A 104 3.12 11.98 2.61
CA THR A 104 4.56 12.08 2.41
C THR A 104 4.88 13.48 1.96
N GLU A 105 6.00 14.02 2.41
CA GLU A 105 6.44 15.33 1.96
C GLU A 105 6.45 15.42 0.42
N ASN A 106 6.28 16.63 -0.11
CA ASN A 106 6.23 16.92 -1.55
C ASN A 106 4.93 16.50 -2.28
N GLY A 107 3.82 16.30 -1.57
CA GLY A 107 2.48 16.16 -2.18
C GLY A 107 2.20 14.77 -2.75
N TYR A 108 2.89 13.76 -2.24
CA TYR A 108 2.59 12.36 -2.47
C TYR A 108 1.90 11.78 -1.23
N SER A 109 1.10 10.73 -1.39
CA SER A 109 0.52 10.01 -0.26
C SER A 109 0.56 8.51 -0.51
N TYR A 110 0.86 7.73 0.53
CA TYR A 110 0.70 6.28 0.49
C TYR A 110 -0.71 5.91 0.89
N SER A 111 -1.25 4.89 0.24
CA SER A 111 -2.51 4.27 0.63
C SER A 111 -2.33 2.76 0.61
N ASN A 112 -2.53 2.11 1.76
CA ASN A 112 -2.41 0.66 1.90
C ASN A 112 -3.80 0.03 2.01
N PHE A 113 -4.02 -1.00 1.21
CA PHE A 113 -5.27 -1.75 1.18
C PHE A 113 -5.08 -3.09 1.88
N ARG A 114 -5.99 -3.40 2.81
CA ARG A 114 -6.18 -4.77 3.28
C ARG A 114 -7.09 -5.48 2.30
N ILE A 115 -6.54 -6.45 1.58
CA ILE A 115 -7.32 -7.47 0.89
C ILE A 115 -7.62 -8.52 1.97
N ASN A 116 -8.91 -8.72 2.27
CA ASN A 116 -9.36 -9.81 3.13
C ASN A 116 -9.40 -11.10 2.32
#